data_AF-A0A7Y1SZW5-F1
#
_entry.id   AF-A0A7Y1SZW5-F1
#
_cell.length_a   1.000
_cell.length_b   1.000
_cell.length_c   1.000
_cell.angle_alpha   90.00
_cell.angle_beta   90.00
_cell.angle_gamma   90.00
#
_symmetry.space_group_name_H-M   'P 1'
#
loop_
_entity.id
_entity.type
_entity.pdbx_description
1 polymer ?
#
loop_
_entity_poly.entity_id
_entity_poly.type
_entity_poly.pdbx_seq_one_letter_code
_entity_poly.pdbx_strand_id
1 'polypeptide(L)'
;PEYELLATSDPFSIFGLPQSELVVVADFEPAVFEAGDIGIVDRARTLVTDPHLVDFEQVAVQWYADPANAQYWVAEDGPPAWRRIDESLAGLRDASPIAADGDVSNIVLEDHRISFSTTAIGVPHLIKVSYFPNWDSSGASGPYRVAPAFMVVIPTQEQVELNFRRTDAETGGAALTLAALVVVLVGAVWEDRRQKSSV
;
A
#
# COMPACT_ATOMS: atom_id res chain seq x y z
N PRO A 1 -7.11 13.70 -19.82
CA PRO A 1 -8.24 12.77 -19.72
C PRO A 1 -9.53 13.47 -20.13
N GLU A 2 -10.38 12.79 -20.91
CA GLU A 2 -11.71 13.30 -21.25
C GLU A 2 -12.62 13.02 -20.04
N TYR A 3 -13.13 14.07 -19.40
CA TYR A 3 -13.98 13.95 -18.22
C TYR A 3 -15.43 14.18 -18.61
N GLU A 4 -16.33 13.31 -18.17
CA GLU A 4 -17.76 13.49 -18.40
C GLU A 4 -18.36 14.38 -17.29
N LEU A 5 -19.01 15.48 -17.64
CA LEU A 5 -19.74 16.30 -16.67
C LEU A 5 -21.02 15.57 -16.26
N LEU A 6 -21.12 15.15 -15.00
CA LEU A 6 -22.28 14.42 -14.46
C LEU A 6 -23.35 15.35 -13.88
N ALA A 7 -22.92 16.38 -13.15
CA ALA A 7 -23.82 17.32 -12.49
C ALA A 7 -23.14 18.64 -12.13
N THR A 8 -23.95 19.66 -11.86
CA THR A 8 -23.50 20.96 -11.34
C THR A 8 -24.36 21.35 -10.13
N SER A 9 -23.72 21.93 -9.12
CA SER A 9 -24.35 22.51 -7.94
C SER A 9 -23.45 23.64 -7.47
N ASP A 10 -23.79 24.88 -7.79
CA ASP A 10 -22.95 26.04 -7.51
C ASP A 10 -22.39 26.04 -6.07
N PRO A 11 -21.06 26.20 -5.88
CA PRO A 11 -20.00 26.50 -6.85
C PRO A 11 -19.31 25.27 -7.49
N PHE A 12 -19.87 24.07 -7.34
CA PHE A 12 -19.23 22.81 -7.67
C PHE A 12 -19.73 22.19 -8.99
N SER A 13 -18.83 21.48 -9.67
CA SER A 13 -19.14 20.60 -10.82
C SER A 13 -18.64 19.19 -10.50
N ILE A 14 -19.45 18.19 -10.82
CA ILE A 14 -19.16 16.78 -10.56
C ILE A 14 -18.82 16.12 -11.90
N PHE A 15 -17.64 15.51 -11.97
CA PHE A 15 -17.16 14.83 -13.17
C PHE A 15 -17.01 13.33 -12.94
N GLY A 16 -17.38 12.55 -13.94
CA GLY A 16 -17.14 11.11 -14.00
C GLY A 16 -15.71 10.86 -14.46
N LEU A 17 -14.99 10.01 -13.72
CA LEU A 17 -13.70 9.49 -14.15
C LEU A 17 -13.91 8.25 -15.02
N PRO A 18 -13.10 8.06 -16.07
CA PRO A 18 -13.10 6.81 -16.81
C PRO A 18 -12.78 5.64 -15.88
N GLN A 19 -13.29 4.46 -16.21
CA GLN A 19 -13.03 3.26 -15.44
C GLN A 19 -11.51 3.01 -15.41
N SER A 20 -10.96 2.99 -14.21
CA SER A 20 -9.53 2.79 -13.97
C SER A 20 -9.29 1.33 -13.62
N GLU A 21 -8.31 0.70 -14.27
CA GLU A 21 -7.87 -0.65 -13.88
C GLU A 21 -7.26 -0.64 -12.47
N LEU A 22 -7.59 -1.68 -11.70
CA LEU A 22 -7.11 -1.84 -10.31
C LEU A 22 -5.62 -2.20 -10.26
N VAL A 23 -5.14 -2.95 -11.25
CA VAL A 23 -3.75 -3.36 -11.38
C VAL A 23 -3.26 -2.88 -12.74
N VAL A 24 -2.15 -2.15 -12.77
CA VAL A 24 -1.62 -1.50 -13.98
C VAL A 24 -0.16 -1.92 -14.17
N VAL A 25 0.20 -2.33 -15.39
CA VAL A 25 1.58 -2.65 -15.77
C VAL A 25 2.39 -1.36 -15.91
N ALA A 26 3.64 -1.36 -15.45
CA ALA A 26 4.51 -0.19 -15.51
C ALA A 26 4.98 0.13 -16.93
N ASP A 27 4.78 1.38 -17.36
CA ASP A 27 5.40 1.93 -18.58
C ASP A 27 6.87 2.33 -18.36
N PHE A 28 7.24 2.64 -17.11
CA PHE A 28 8.56 3.11 -16.72
C PHE A 28 9.06 2.38 -15.48
N GLU A 29 10.37 2.20 -15.37
CA GLU A 29 10.98 1.67 -14.15
C GLU A 29 10.70 2.61 -12.96
N PRO A 30 10.17 2.09 -11.83
CA PRO A 30 10.01 2.89 -10.62
C PRO A 30 11.36 3.40 -10.11
N ALA A 31 11.32 4.55 -9.46
CA ALA A 31 12.43 5.05 -8.66
C ALA A 31 12.22 4.65 -7.20
N VAL A 32 13.30 4.51 -6.43
CA VAL A 32 13.23 4.41 -4.97
C VAL A 32 13.74 5.71 -4.36
N PHE A 33 13.00 6.20 -3.39
CA PHE A 33 13.41 7.31 -2.57
C PHE A 33 14.55 6.89 -1.64
N GLU A 34 15.63 7.65 -1.66
CA GLU A 34 16.73 7.52 -0.73
C GLU A 34 17.04 8.90 -0.17
N ALA A 35 16.84 9.07 1.13
CA ALA A 35 17.14 10.32 1.81
C ALA A 35 18.60 10.71 1.52
N GLY A 36 18.80 11.92 0.96
CA GLY A 36 20.15 12.44 0.73
C GLY A 36 20.96 12.47 2.03
N ASP A 37 22.29 12.52 1.91
CA ASP A 37 23.16 12.71 3.08
C ASP A 37 22.97 14.13 3.63
N ILE A 38 21.97 14.29 4.47
CA ILE A 38 21.75 15.51 5.24
C ILE A 38 22.87 15.60 6.27
N GLY A 39 23.63 16.70 6.25
CA GLY A 39 24.78 16.88 7.14
C GLY A 39 24.41 16.72 8.61
N ILE A 40 25.41 16.50 9.48
CA ILE A 40 25.18 16.15 10.91
C ILE A 40 24.29 17.16 11.66
N VAL A 41 24.31 18.43 11.25
CA VAL A 41 23.49 19.51 11.81
C VAL A 41 22.03 19.34 11.45
N ASP A 42 21.73 18.95 10.21
CA ASP A 42 20.37 18.74 9.74
C ASP A 42 19.80 17.43 10.30
N ARG A 43 20.62 16.37 10.43
CA ARG A 43 20.24 15.15 11.17
C ARG A 43 19.90 15.43 12.63
N ALA A 44 20.72 16.25 13.30
CA ALA A 44 20.44 16.66 14.67
C ALA A 44 19.16 17.49 14.77
N ARG A 45 18.85 18.31 13.76
CA ARG A 45 17.59 19.06 13.68
C ARG A 45 16.39 18.14 13.47
N THR A 46 16.49 17.10 12.64
CA THR A 46 15.46 16.06 12.49
C THR A 46 15.14 15.37 13.82
N LEU A 47 16.16 15.00 14.59
CA LEU A 47 15.97 14.32 15.88
C LEU A 47 15.36 15.22 16.97
N VAL A 48 15.53 16.55 16.88
CA VAL A 48 15.14 17.50 17.93
C VAL A 48 13.85 18.26 17.60
N THR A 49 13.57 18.50 16.32
CA THR A 49 12.55 19.49 15.91
C THR A 49 11.40 18.87 15.13
N ASP A 50 11.69 17.88 14.27
CA ASP A 50 10.67 17.16 13.50
C ASP A 50 11.23 15.83 12.97
N PRO A 51 10.84 14.68 13.55
CA PRO A 51 11.34 13.36 13.15
C PRO A 51 10.91 12.94 11.73
N HIS A 52 10.01 13.69 11.09
CA HIS A 52 9.51 13.43 9.73
C HIS A 52 10.22 14.26 8.65
N LEU A 53 11.28 15.01 8.99
CA LEU A 53 11.93 15.97 8.08
C LEU A 53 12.42 15.39 6.74
N VAL A 54 12.58 14.06 6.63
CA VAL A 54 12.89 13.36 5.37
C VAL A 54 12.23 11.97 5.41
N ASP A 55 10.89 11.92 5.43
CA ASP A 55 10.12 10.68 5.34
C ASP A 55 9.48 10.50 3.96
N PHE A 56 9.06 9.26 3.67
CA PHE A 56 8.45 8.93 2.39
C PHE A 56 7.13 9.70 2.17
N GLU A 57 6.44 10.07 3.24
CA GLU A 57 5.20 10.83 3.22
C GLU A 57 5.39 12.22 2.59
N GLN A 58 6.44 12.95 2.95
CA GLN A 58 6.74 14.24 2.33
C GLN A 58 7.00 14.10 0.83
N VAL A 59 7.77 13.07 0.44
CA VAL A 59 8.06 12.76 -0.97
C VAL A 59 6.77 12.41 -1.72
N ALA A 60 5.88 11.62 -1.11
CA ALA A 60 4.59 11.27 -1.69
C ALA A 60 3.68 12.49 -1.88
N VAL A 61 3.69 13.44 -0.94
CA VAL A 61 2.96 14.71 -1.05
C VAL A 61 3.51 15.58 -2.18
N GLN A 62 4.85 15.71 -2.27
CA GLN A 62 5.49 16.46 -3.36
C GLN A 62 5.22 15.80 -4.73
N TRP A 63 5.28 14.47 -4.79
CA TRP A 63 4.93 13.70 -5.98
C TRP A 63 3.49 14.00 -6.42
N TYR A 64 2.55 13.97 -5.48
CA TYR A 64 1.12 14.19 -5.72
C TYR A 64 0.80 15.63 -6.15
N ALA A 65 1.62 16.60 -5.76
CA ALA A 65 1.41 18.01 -6.09
C ALA A 65 1.56 18.32 -7.59
N ASP A 66 2.24 17.47 -8.37
CA ASP A 66 2.38 17.63 -9.82
C ASP A 66 1.76 16.45 -10.58
N PRO A 67 0.61 16.65 -11.26
CA PRO A 67 -0.05 15.59 -12.04
C PRO A 67 0.81 14.95 -13.13
N ALA A 68 1.84 15.64 -13.63
CA ALA A 68 2.75 15.07 -14.62
C ALA A 68 3.66 13.97 -14.04
N ASN A 69 3.69 13.81 -12.71
CA ASN A 69 4.37 12.70 -12.03
C ASN A 69 3.56 11.40 -12.03
N ALA A 70 2.27 11.41 -12.38
CA ALA A 70 1.36 10.26 -12.20
C ALA A 70 1.85 8.95 -12.86
N GLN A 71 2.61 9.04 -13.95
CA GLN A 71 3.17 7.90 -14.68
C GLN A 71 4.56 7.45 -14.18
N TYR A 72 5.21 8.23 -13.31
CA TYR A 72 6.55 7.96 -12.79
C TYR A 72 6.45 7.63 -11.31
N TRP A 73 6.51 6.35 -10.98
CA TRP A 73 6.27 5.92 -9.59
C TRP A 73 7.54 6.06 -8.75
N VAL A 74 7.38 6.62 -7.55
CA VAL A 74 8.42 6.64 -6.52
C VAL A 74 8.02 5.68 -5.39
N ALA A 75 8.94 4.81 -5.02
CA ALA A 75 8.78 3.77 -4.01
C ALA A 75 9.59 4.10 -2.75
N GLU A 76 9.11 3.64 -1.59
CA GLU A 76 9.82 3.76 -0.31
C GLU A 76 11.00 2.79 -0.23
N ASP A 77 10.85 1.61 -0.84
CA ASP A 77 11.89 0.60 -0.99
C ASP A 77 11.69 -0.11 -2.34
N GLY A 78 12.67 -0.89 -2.79
CA GLY A 78 12.61 -1.62 -4.04
C GLY A 78 13.92 -2.30 -4.42
N PRO A 79 13.91 -3.10 -5.50
CA PRO A 79 15.11 -3.76 -6.02
C PRO A 79 16.29 -2.80 -6.21
N PRO A 80 17.53 -3.25 -5.97
CA PRO A 80 18.73 -2.42 -6.13
C PRO A 80 18.95 -1.92 -7.57
N ALA A 81 18.31 -2.55 -8.55
CA ALA A 81 18.34 -2.12 -9.95
C ALA A 81 17.55 -0.83 -10.21
N TRP A 82 16.53 -0.52 -9.40
CA TRP A 82 15.77 0.71 -9.54
C TRP A 82 16.59 1.93 -9.16
N ARG A 83 16.41 3.00 -9.94
CA ARG A 83 17.11 4.27 -9.73
C ARG A 83 16.81 4.82 -8.34
N ARG A 84 17.84 5.33 -7.67
CA ARG A 84 17.73 6.06 -6.41
C ARG A 84 17.64 7.56 -6.68
N ILE A 85 16.65 8.21 -6.06
CA ILE A 85 16.42 9.65 -6.16
C ILE A 85 16.25 10.22 -4.75
N ASP A 86 16.64 11.49 -4.58
CA ASP A 86 16.50 12.20 -3.32
C ASP A 86 15.13 12.87 -3.17
N GLU A 87 14.92 13.56 -2.06
CA GLU A 87 13.68 14.25 -1.72
C GLU A 87 13.28 15.38 -2.70
N SER A 88 14.19 15.80 -3.59
CA SER A 88 13.89 16.83 -4.61
C SER A 88 13.11 16.28 -5.80
N LEU A 89 12.99 14.95 -5.92
CA LEU A 89 12.44 14.24 -7.07
C LEU A 89 13.18 14.54 -8.40
N ALA A 90 14.38 15.13 -8.34
CA ALA A 90 15.21 15.34 -9.50
C ALA A 90 15.53 14.00 -10.18
N GLY A 91 15.32 13.93 -11.49
CA GLY A 91 15.54 12.71 -12.27
C GLY A 91 14.42 11.66 -12.20
N LEU A 92 13.32 11.94 -11.50
CA LEU A 92 12.13 11.06 -11.50
C LEU A 92 11.61 10.83 -12.93
N ARG A 93 11.58 11.88 -13.75
CA ARG A 93 11.08 11.82 -15.14
C ARG A 93 12.08 11.31 -16.16
N ASP A 94 13.32 11.09 -15.74
CA ASP A 94 14.35 10.46 -16.57
C ASP A 94 14.23 8.92 -16.52
N ALA A 95 13.12 8.39 -15.97
CA ALA A 95 12.89 6.97 -15.78
C ALA A 95 13.04 6.20 -17.10
N SER A 96 13.68 5.04 -17.03
CA SER A 96 13.85 4.17 -18.19
C SER A 96 12.49 3.62 -18.62
N PRO A 97 12.10 3.73 -19.91
CA PRO A 97 10.89 3.08 -20.38
C PRO A 97 11.06 1.56 -20.35
N ILE A 98 9.99 0.86 -19.99
CA ILE A 98 9.94 -0.59 -20.00
C ILE A 98 9.37 -1.02 -21.36
N ALA A 99 10.16 -1.75 -22.14
CA ALA A 99 9.76 -2.23 -23.47
C ALA A 99 8.96 -3.56 -23.42
N ALA A 100 8.62 -4.03 -22.23
CA ALA A 100 7.92 -5.29 -22.04
C ALA A 100 6.42 -5.11 -22.31
N ASP A 101 5.87 -6.04 -23.09
CA ASP A 101 4.45 -6.10 -23.42
C ASP A 101 3.77 -7.14 -22.53
N GLY A 102 2.51 -6.91 -22.18
CA GLY A 102 1.72 -7.87 -21.42
C GLY A 102 0.54 -7.25 -20.71
N ASP A 103 -0.40 -8.13 -20.37
CA ASP A 103 -1.72 -7.77 -19.88
C ASP A 103 -1.96 -8.34 -18.49
N VAL A 104 -2.86 -7.68 -17.75
CA VAL A 104 -3.40 -8.16 -16.48
C VAL A 104 -4.85 -8.58 -16.68
N SER A 105 -5.21 -9.73 -16.11
CA SER A 105 -6.56 -10.28 -16.22
C SER A 105 -7.00 -10.96 -14.92
N ASN A 106 -8.28 -11.35 -14.85
CA ASN A 106 -8.87 -12.08 -13.73
C ASN A 106 -8.62 -11.41 -12.37
N ILE A 107 -8.68 -10.08 -12.33
CA ILE A 107 -8.47 -9.32 -11.10
C ILE A 107 -9.65 -9.58 -10.15
N VAL A 108 -9.34 -10.09 -8.96
CA VAL A 108 -10.28 -10.30 -7.87
C VAL A 108 -9.79 -9.53 -6.66
N LEU A 109 -10.67 -8.68 -6.12
CA LEU A 109 -10.46 -7.92 -4.89
C LEU A 109 -11.44 -8.42 -3.83
N GLU A 110 -10.90 -8.94 -2.73
CA GLU A 110 -11.62 -9.33 -1.52
C GLU A 110 -11.05 -8.57 -0.31
N ASP A 111 -11.72 -8.67 0.83
CA ASP A 111 -11.36 -7.93 2.05
C ASP A 111 -9.92 -8.15 2.52
N HIS A 112 -9.38 -9.35 2.32
CA HIS A 112 -8.04 -9.75 2.79
C HIS A 112 -7.19 -10.40 1.70
N ARG A 113 -7.65 -10.39 0.45
CA ARG A 113 -6.95 -10.99 -0.68
C ARG A 113 -7.12 -10.16 -1.95
N ILE A 114 -6.03 -10.00 -2.68
CA ILE A 114 -6.03 -9.47 -4.05
C ILE A 114 -5.38 -10.55 -4.91
N SER A 115 -5.99 -10.94 -6.02
CA SER A 115 -5.39 -11.89 -6.95
C SER A 115 -5.59 -11.46 -8.39
N PHE A 116 -4.61 -11.74 -9.24
CA PHE A 116 -4.69 -11.48 -10.67
C PHE A 116 -3.77 -12.42 -11.45
N SER A 117 -4.05 -12.56 -12.74
CA SER A 117 -3.17 -13.23 -13.70
C SER A 117 -2.46 -12.19 -14.56
N THR A 118 -1.19 -12.41 -14.89
CA THR A 118 -0.42 -11.51 -15.75
C THR A 118 0.49 -12.25 -16.71
N THR A 119 0.70 -11.70 -17.90
CA THR A 119 1.73 -12.16 -18.85
C THR A 119 3.03 -11.36 -18.75
N ALA A 120 3.02 -10.21 -18.06
CA ALA A 120 4.15 -9.31 -17.90
C ALA A 120 5.05 -9.70 -16.70
N ILE A 121 5.59 -10.92 -16.73
CA ILE A 121 6.46 -11.44 -15.67
C ILE A 121 7.77 -10.63 -15.59
N GLY A 122 8.17 -10.25 -14.38
CA GLY A 122 9.35 -9.44 -14.12
C GLY A 122 9.14 -7.93 -14.28
N VAL A 123 7.96 -7.50 -14.75
CA VAL A 123 7.61 -6.08 -14.93
C VAL A 123 6.88 -5.58 -13.69
N PRO A 124 7.20 -4.40 -13.14
CA PRO A 124 6.47 -3.85 -12.00
C PRO A 124 4.98 -3.63 -12.31
N HIS A 125 4.11 -4.00 -11.37
CA HIS A 125 2.66 -3.82 -11.45
C HIS A 125 2.21 -2.93 -10.29
N LEU A 126 1.60 -1.79 -10.60
CA LEU A 126 0.95 -0.92 -9.63
C LEU A 126 -0.41 -1.50 -9.25
N ILE A 127 -0.62 -1.69 -7.95
CA ILE A 127 -1.91 -2.07 -7.38
C ILE A 127 -2.50 -0.84 -6.72
N LYS A 128 -3.63 -0.36 -7.25
CA LYS A 128 -4.35 0.83 -6.76
C LYS A 128 -5.18 0.54 -5.51
N VAL A 129 -4.56 -0.15 -4.56
CA VAL A 129 -5.07 -0.39 -3.21
C VAL A 129 -4.03 0.15 -2.24
N SER A 130 -4.48 0.74 -1.13
CA SER A 130 -3.59 1.31 -0.14
C SER A 130 -2.65 0.26 0.44
N TYR A 131 -1.35 0.60 0.47
CA TYR A 131 -0.32 -0.21 1.08
C TYR A 131 -0.49 -0.26 2.60
N PHE A 132 -0.16 -1.42 3.15
CA PHE A 132 0.02 -1.68 4.57
C PHE A 132 1.16 -2.71 4.73
N PRO A 133 1.97 -2.63 5.79
CA PRO A 133 3.09 -3.55 6.02
C PRO A 133 2.69 -5.03 6.15
N ASN A 134 1.41 -5.30 6.42
CA ASN A 134 0.91 -6.66 6.64
C ASN A 134 0.57 -7.41 5.34
N TRP A 135 0.57 -6.72 4.18
CA TRP A 135 0.41 -7.40 2.91
C TRP A 135 1.62 -8.28 2.60
N ASP A 136 1.35 -9.49 2.14
CA ASP A 136 2.35 -10.47 1.73
C ASP A 136 1.99 -11.02 0.36
N SER A 137 2.94 -11.06 -0.57
CA SER A 137 2.69 -11.54 -1.93
C SER A 137 3.26 -12.94 -2.17
N SER A 138 2.49 -13.79 -2.84
CA SER A 138 2.94 -15.02 -3.47
C SER A 138 2.94 -14.86 -4.99
N GLY A 139 3.88 -15.53 -5.68
CA GLY A 139 4.05 -15.38 -7.12
C GLY A 139 4.62 -14.02 -7.56
N ALA A 140 5.05 -13.18 -6.62
CA ALA A 140 5.67 -11.88 -6.88
C ALA A 140 6.64 -11.47 -5.76
N SER A 141 7.56 -10.56 -6.07
CA SER A 141 8.38 -9.82 -5.10
C SER A 141 7.67 -8.54 -4.67
N GLY A 142 7.84 -8.15 -3.41
CA GLY A 142 7.15 -7.01 -2.78
C GLY A 142 6.10 -7.50 -1.78
N PRO A 143 5.01 -6.73 -1.54
CA PRO A 143 4.72 -5.42 -2.12
C PRO A 143 5.64 -4.29 -1.63
N TYR A 144 5.97 -3.35 -2.51
CA TYR A 144 6.70 -2.12 -2.21
C TYR A 144 5.73 -0.95 -2.11
N ARG A 145 5.79 -0.15 -1.05
CA ARG A 145 4.97 1.07 -0.94
C ARG A 145 5.40 2.08 -2.00
N VAL A 146 4.43 2.65 -2.73
CA VAL A 146 4.68 3.69 -3.73
C VAL A 146 3.74 4.88 -3.54
N ALA A 147 4.16 6.07 -3.98
CA ALA A 147 3.34 7.26 -3.91
C ALA A 147 2.06 7.09 -4.76
N PRO A 148 0.91 7.61 -4.30
CA PRO A 148 0.73 8.38 -3.06
C PRO A 148 0.60 7.52 -1.78
N ALA A 149 0.14 6.28 -1.91
CA ALA A 149 0.13 5.26 -0.85
C ALA A 149 -0.26 3.89 -1.43
N PHE A 150 0.00 3.67 -2.72
CA PHE A 150 -0.29 2.42 -3.39
C PHE A 150 0.83 1.41 -3.15
N MET A 151 0.75 0.27 -3.81
CA MET A 151 1.80 -0.73 -3.77
C MET A 151 2.20 -1.20 -5.15
N VAL A 152 3.46 -1.57 -5.30
CA VAL A 152 3.99 -2.22 -6.49
C VAL A 152 4.44 -3.62 -6.15
N VAL A 153 4.12 -4.58 -7.02
CA VAL A 153 4.68 -5.94 -6.99
C VAL A 153 5.42 -6.22 -8.29
N ILE A 154 6.37 -7.13 -8.24
CA ILE A 154 7.09 -7.60 -9.44
C ILE A 154 6.76 -9.08 -9.61
N PRO A 155 5.86 -9.46 -10.54
CA PRO A 155 5.46 -10.84 -10.73
C PRO A 155 6.67 -11.72 -11.06
N THR A 156 6.78 -12.84 -10.37
CA THR A 156 7.75 -13.92 -10.67
C THR A 156 7.06 -15.14 -11.30
N GLN A 157 5.73 -15.16 -11.26
CA GLN A 157 4.84 -16.18 -11.82
C GLN A 157 3.63 -15.52 -12.50
N GLU A 158 2.91 -16.28 -13.33
CA GLU A 158 1.70 -15.79 -14.01
C GLU A 158 0.55 -15.48 -13.05
N GLN A 159 0.45 -16.21 -11.94
CA GLN A 159 -0.57 -16.00 -10.92
C GLN A 159 0.06 -15.28 -9.73
N VAL A 160 -0.50 -14.13 -9.39
CA VAL A 160 -0.05 -13.31 -8.25
C VAL A 160 -1.18 -13.20 -7.26
N GLU A 161 -0.87 -13.43 -5.99
CA GLU A 161 -1.80 -13.21 -4.88
C GLU A 161 -1.14 -12.35 -3.80
N LEU A 162 -1.89 -11.38 -3.29
CA LEU A 162 -1.52 -10.61 -2.10
C LEU A 162 -2.52 -10.95 -1.00
N ASN A 163 -2.01 -11.34 0.16
CA ASN A 163 -2.81 -11.71 1.31
C ASN A 163 -2.50 -10.78 2.48
N PHE A 164 -3.55 -10.24 3.10
CA PHE A 164 -3.39 -9.41 4.29
C PHE A 164 -3.19 -10.31 5.51
N ARG A 165 -1.99 -10.29 6.09
CA ARG A 165 -1.69 -11.09 7.28
C ARG A 165 -2.29 -10.46 8.53
N ARG A 166 -2.80 -11.32 9.41
CA ARG A 166 -3.10 -10.93 10.78
C ARG A 166 -1.81 -10.75 11.56
N THR A 167 -1.80 -9.78 12.46
CA THR A 167 -0.70 -9.56 13.39
C THR A 167 -0.77 -10.53 14.57
N ASP A 168 0.38 -10.78 15.21
CA ASP A 168 0.43 -11.56 16.45
C ASP A 168 -0.41 -10.92 17.56
N ALA A 169 -0.47 -9.59 17.59
CA ALA A 169 -1.29 -8.82 18.52
C ALA A 169 -2.79 -9.08 18.33
N GLU A 170 -3.27 -9.12 17.09
CA GLU A 170 -4.67 -9.46 16.79
C GLU A 170 -5.00 -10.89 17.22
N THR A 171 -4.07 -11.83 16.98
CA THR A 171 -4.25 -13.23 17.37
C THR A 171 -4.27 -13.38 18.90
N GLY A 172 -3.35 -12.73 19.61
CA GLY A 172 -3.30 -12.70 21.07
C GLY A 172 -4.53 -12.01 21.69
N GLY A 173 -4.97 -10.90 21.10
CA GLY A 173 -6.18 -10.20 21.49
C GLY A 173 -7.43 -11.09 21.37
N ALA A 174 -7.59 -11.78 20.23
CA ALA A 174 -8.69 -12.71 20.02
C ALA A 174 -8.70 -13.86 21.04
N ALA A 175 -7.52 -14.41 21.37
CA ALA A 175 -7.38 -15.44 22.39
C ALA A 175 -7.77 -14.93 23.79
N LEU A 176 -7.35 -13.71 24.15
CA LEU A 176 -7.72 -13.07 25.42
C LEU A 176 -9.22 -12.78 25.50
N THR A 177 -9.84 -12.31 24.41
CA THR A 177 -11.29 -12.11 24.34
C THR A 177 -12.04 -13.42 24.54
N LEU A 178 -11.60 -14.51 23.90
CA LEU A 178 -12.19 -15.83 24.08
C LEU A 178 -12.03 -16.32 25.52
N ALA A 179 -10.85 -16.15 26.13
CA ALA A 179 -10.60 -16.53 27.51
C ALA A 179 -11.51 -15.75 28.49
N ALA A 180 -11.66 -14.43 28.29
CA ALA A 180 -12.55 -13.60 29.09
C ALA A 180 -14.01 -14.05 28.97
N LEU A 181 -14.47 -14.36 27.76
CA LEU A 181 -15.82 -14.87 27.52
C LEU A 181 -16.06 -16.20 28.27
N VAL A 182 -15.09 -17.11 28.23
CA VAL A 182 -15.16 -18.38 28.97
C VAL A 182 -15.24 -18.13 30.48
N VAL A 183 -14.43 -17.22 31.03
CA VAL A 183 -14.47 -16.86 32.46
C VAL A 183 -15.85 -16.31 32.86
N VAL A 184 -16.42 -15.42 32.05
CA VAL A 184 -17.77 -14.86 32.30
C VAL A 184 -18.84 -15.96 32.28
N LEU A 185 -18.81 -16.84 31.27
CA LEU A 185 -19.78 -17.93 31.15
C LEU A 185 -19.67 -18.93 32.32
N VAL A 186 -18.45 -19.30 32.72
CA VAL A 186 -18.22 -20.18 33.86
C VAL A 186 -18.69 -19.53 35.16
N GLY A 187 -18.41 -18.24 35.34
CA GLY A 187 -18.89 -17.45 36.48
C GLY A 187 -20.42 -17.43 36.58
N ALA A 188 -21.11 -17.15 35.47
CA ALA A 188 -22.57 -17.13 35.40
C ALA A 188 -23.19 -18.50 35.73
N VAL A 189 -22.64 -19.59 35.18
CA VAL A 189 -23.11 -20.96 35.48
C VAL A 189 -22.89 -21.32 36.96
N TRP A 190 -21.76 -20.91 37.53
CA TRP A 190 -21.47 -21.16 38.94
C TRP A 190 -22.42 -20.40 39.87
N GLU A 191 -22.76 -19.16 39.53
CA GLU A 191 -23.71 -18.35 40.29
C GLU A 191 -25.14 -18.91 40.23
N ASP A 192 -25.62 -19.32 39.06
CA ASP A 192 -26.94 -19.97 38.90
C ASP A 192 -27.04 -21.27 39.72
N ARG A 193 -25.98 -22.09 39.74
CA ARG A 193 -25.93 -23.30 40.57
C ARG A 193 -25.96 -23.00 42.07
N ARG A 194 -25.30 -21.93 42.52
CA ARG A 194 -25.33 -21.50 43.92
C ARG A 194 -26.74 -21.10 44.36
N GLN A 195 -27.45 -20.28 43.56
CA GLN A 195 -28.80 -19.83 43.88
C GLN A 195 -29.80 -20.99 44.01
N LYS A 196 -29.69 -22.02 43.16
CA LYS A 196 -30.53 -23.23 43.23
C LYS A 196 -30.26 -24.13 44.44
N SER A 197 -29.08 -24.03 45.07
CA SER A 197 -28.72 -24.83 46.25
C SER A 197 -29.13 -24.19 47.58
N SER A 198 -29.50 -22.91 47.57
CA SER A 198 -29.93 -22.14 48.75
C SER A 198 -31.45 -22.01 48.92
N VAL A 199 -32.24 -22.72 48.11
CA VAL A 199 -33.71 -22.85 48.19
C VAL A 199 -34.05 -24.29 48.54
#